data_AF-A0A3D5UJN8-F1
#
_entry.id   AF-A0A3D5UJN8-F1
#
_cell.length_a   1.000
_cell.length_b   1.000
_cell.length_c   1.000
_cell.angle_alpha   90.00
_cell.angle_beta   90.00
_cell.angle_gamma   90.00
#
_symmetry.space_group_name_H-M   'P 1'
#
loop_
_entity.id
_entity.type
_entity.pdbx_description
1 polymer ?
#
loop_
_entity_poly.entity_id
_entity_poly.type
_entity_poly.pdbx_seq_one_letter_code
_entity_poly.pdbx_strand_id
1 'polypeptide(L)'
;MKNLYQNSHYLDNGFLIEGNEENKVERLLDLCLPAFDQTQSIVVLHCITGLHALLVLKDYFKDFSKSLDIYTTAVITHLLALGDIPFSESGSKPISHSWPKLIALGSDSKPVHTIKFTYTCHELYGLTQREGLKITLLHQIKK
;
A
#
# COMPACT_ATOMS: atom_id res chain seq x y z
N MET A 1 2.29 -20.71 -4.44
CA MET A 1 2.43 -19.31 -4.91
C MET A 1 3.30 -19.15 -6.15
N LYS A 2 4.46 -19.83 -6.31
CA LYS A 2 5.32 -19.67 -7.50
C LYS A 2 4.61 -19.89 -8.86
N ASN A 3 3.71 -20.87 -8.96
CA ASN A 3 3.03 -21.18 -10.22
C ASN A 3 2.01 -20.13 -10.68
N LEU A 4 1.40 -19.36 -9.76
CA LEU A 4 0.40 -18.35 -10.14
C LEU A 4 1.07 -17.14 -10.80
N TYR A 5 2.15 -16.63 -10.19
CA TYR A 5 2.92 -15.50 -10.70
C TYR A 5 3.83 -15.84 -11.90
N GLN A 6 3.84 -17.10 -12.32
CA GLN A 6 4.52 -17.57 -13.54
C GLN A 6 3.54 -17.88 -14.68
N ASN A 7 2.23 -17.78 -14.43
CA ASN A 7 1.21 -18.03 -15.43
C ASN A 7 1.00 -16.77 -16.29
N SER A 8 1.32 -16.85 -17.58
CA SER A 8 1.19 -15.73 -18.51
C SER A 8 -0.25 -15.24 -18.61
N HIS A 9 -1.25 -16.13 -18.67
CA HIS A 9 -2.66 -15.74 -18.72
C HIS A 9 -3.10 -14.95 -17.47
N TYR A 10 -2.59 -15.29 -16.29
CA TYR A 10 -2.89 -14.55 -15.06
C TYR A 10 -2.23 -13.17 -15.04
N LEU A 11 -1.04 -13.01 -15.63
CA LEU A 11 -0.37 -11.72 -15.72
C LEU A 11 -0.93 -10.85 -16.85
N ASP A 12 -1.35 -11.47 -17.96
CA ASP A 12 -1.83 -10.79 -19.17
C ASP A 12 -3.32 -10.43 -19.07
N ASN A 13 -4.12 -11.25 -18.37
CA ASN A 13 -5.56 -11.03 -18.14
C ASN A 13 -5.89 -10.80 -16.66
N GLY A 14 -4.89 -10.42 -15.87
CA GLY A 14 -5.02 -10.15 -14.44
C GLY A 14 -5.90 -8.94 -14.15
N PHE A 15 -6.08 -8.66 -12.85
CA PHE A 15 -6.75 -7.44 -12.44
C PHE A 15 -5.84 -6.24 -12.71
N LEU A 16 -6.29 -5.37 -13.61
CA LEU A 16 -5.60 -4.12 -13.94
C LEU A 16 -6.40 -2.93 -13.43
N ILE A 17 -5.68 -1.88 -13.04
CA ILE A 17 -6.25 -0.57 -12.80
C ILE A 17 -5.90 0.28 -14.02
N GLU A 18 -6.90 0.85 -14.68
CA GLU A 18 -6.68 1.74 -15.81
C GLU A 18 -6.13 3.10 -15.36
N GLY A 19 -5.42 3.78 -16.27
CA GLY A 19 -4.84 5.10 -16.03
C GLY A 19 -3.31 5.10 -16.10
N ASN A 20 -2.71 6.26 -15.81
CA ASN A 20 -1.26 6.39 -15.76
C ASN A 20 -0.71 5.78 -14.45
N GLU A 21 0.62 5.77 -14.29
CA GLU A 21 1.27 5.21 -13.11
C GLU A 21 0.82 5.85 -11.79
N GLU A 22 0.63 7.17 -11.78
CA GLU A 22 0.17 7.91 -10.61
C GLU A 22 -1.26 7.49 -10.23
N ASN A 23 -2.17 7.42 -11.22
CA ASN A 23 -3.52 6.92 -11.01
C ASN A 23 -3.50 5.50 -10.42
N LYS A 24 -2.66 4.60 -10.95
CA LYS A 24 -2.56 3.22 -10.45
C LYS A 24 -2.07 3.18 -9.00
N VAL A 25 -1.07 3.99 -8.64
CA VAL A 25 -0.57 4.09 -7.27
C VAL A 25 -1.65 4.59 -6.32
N GLU A 26 -2.35 5.66 -6.67
CA GLU A 26 -3.43 6.21 -5.85
C GLU A 26 -4.55 5.20 -5.62
N ARG A 27 -4.97 4.50 -6.68
CA ARG A 27 -6.02 3.48 -6.60
C ARG A 27 -5.60 2.24 -5.82
N LEU A 28 -4.33 1.84 -5.89
CA LEU A 28 -3.82 0.78 -5.02
C LEU A 28 -3.87 1.21 -3.54
N LEU A 29 -3.60 2.48 -3.23
CA LEU A 29 -3.74 3.01 -1.88
C LEU A 29 -5.22 3.12 -1.45
N ASP A 30 -6.14 3.45 -2.35
CA ASP A 30 -7.59 3.39 -2.11
C ASP A 30 -8.03 1.99 -1.66
N LEU A 31 -7.45 0.94 -2.25
CA LEU A 31 -7.79 -0.43 -1.91
C LEU A 31 -7.08 -0.91 -0.63
N CYS A 32 -5.78 -0.64 -0.51
CA CYS A 32 -4.97 -1.21 0.56
C CYS A 32 -5.16 -0.53 1.93
N LEU A 33 -5.35 0.80 2.00
CA LEU A 33 -5.43 1.48 3.29
C LEU A 33 -6.69 1.06 4.09
N PRO A 34 -7.90 1.07 3.51
CA PRO A 34 -9.09 0.60 4.23
C PRO A 34 -8.98 -0.89 4.57
N ALA A 35 -8.46 -1.70 3.66
CA ALA A 35 -8.23 -3.13 3.89
C ALA A 35 -7.29 -3.37 5.07
N PHE A 36 -6.20 -2.62 5.18
CA PHE A 36 -5.27 -2.74 6.29
C PHE A 36 -5.90 -2.25 7.60
N ASP A 37 -6.59 -1.12 7.58
CA ASP A 37 -7.25 -0.58 8.76
C ASP A 37 -8.24 -1.58 9.35
N GLN A 38 -9.02 -2.28 8.52
CA GLN A 38 -10.00 -3.26 9.00
C GLN A 38 -9.39 -4.59 9.44
N THR A 39 -8.41 -5.09 8.69
CA THR A 39 -7.91 -6.47 8.90
C THR A 39 -6.66 -6.54 9.76
N GLN A 40 -5.89 -5.44 9.84
CA GLN A 40 -4.54 -5.41 10.41
C GLN A 40 -3.62 -6.51 9.84
N SER A 41 -3.90 -6.93 8.60
CA SER A 41 -3.23 -8.04 7.94
C SER A 41 -1.81 -7.66 7.56
N ILE A 42 -0.84 -8.47 8.00
CA ILE A 42 0.57 -8.32 7.62
C ILE A 42 0.76 -8.39 6.10
N VAL A 43 -0.10 -9.13 5.39
CA VAL A 43 -0.07 -9.21 3.93
C VAL A 43 -0.44 -7.86 3.30
N VAL A 44 -1.47 -7.18 3.81
CA VAL A 44 -1.86 -5.85 3.30
C VAL A 44 -0.80 -4.80 3.66
N LEU A 45 -0.20 -4.88 4.85
CA LEU A 45 0.97 -4.06 5.19
C LEU A 45 2.11 -4.27 4.18
N HIS A 46 2.35 -5.52 3.75
CA HIS A 46 3.33 -5.81 2.71
C HIS A 46 2.93 -5.33 1.31
N CYS A 47 1.63 -5.23 1.01
CA CYS A 47 1.16 -4.58 -0.22
C CYS A 47 1.46 -3.07 -0.19
N ILE A 48 1.27 -2.39 0.94
CA ILE A 48 1.57 -0.95 1.03
C ILE A 48 3.09 -0.70 1.03
N THR A 49 3.83 -1.45 1.85
CA THR A 49 5.29 -1.30 1.92
C THR A 49 6.00 -1.79 0.65
N GLY A 50 5.42 -2.76 -0.06
CA GLY A 50 5.91 -3.22 -1.35
C GLY A 50 5.66 -2.22 -2.47
N LEU A 51 4.51 -1.53 -2.46
CA LEU A 51 4.23 -0.44 -3.40
C LEU A 51 5.26 0.70 -3.25
N HIS A 52 5.57 1.08 -2.02
CA HIS A 52 6.63 2.06 -1.76
C HIS A 52 7.99 1.58 -2.31
N ALA A 53 8.38 0.32 -2.03
CA ALA A 53 9.63 -0.22 -2.54
C ALA A 53 9.68 -0.25 -4.08
N LEU A 54 8.56 -0.59 -4.72
CA LEU A 54 8.43 -0.58 -6.18
C LEU A 54 8.70 0.84 -6.74
N LEU A 55 8.12 1.88 -6.13
CA LEU A 55 8.30 3.27 -6.55
C LEU A 55 9.73 3.76 -6.36
N VAL A 56 10.38 3.42 -5.24
CA VAL A 56 11.80 3.75 -5.00
C VAL A 56 12.71 3.14 -6.05
N LEU A 57 12.36 1.95 -6.54
CA LEU A 57 13.14 1.22 -7.53
C LEU A 57 12.75 1.54 -8.98
N LYS A 58 11.85 2.50 -9.21
CA LYS A 58 11.29 2.82 -10.54
C LYS A 58 12.32 2.91 -11.65
N ASP A 59 13.40 3.66 -11.42
CA ASP A 59 14.45 3.92 -12.43
C ASP A 59 15.31 2.70 -12.76
N TYR A 60 15.20 1.62 -11.97
CA TYR A 60 15.92 0.37 -12.19
C TYR A 60 15.11 -0.65 -13.00
N PHE A 61 13.83 -0.38 -13.27
CA PHE A 61 13.01 -1.26 -14.10
C PHE A 61 13.17 -0.91 -15.59
N LYS A 62 13.32 -1.95 -16.42
CA LYS A 62 13.29 -1.79 -17.89
C LYS A 62 11.92 -1.32 -18.40
N ASP A 63 10.87 -1.80 -17.76
CA ASP A 63 9.47 -1.46 -18.04
C ASP A 63 8.74 -1.36 -16.71
N PHE A 64 8.73 -0.16 -16.15
CA PHE A 64 8.10 0.10 -14.86
C PHE A 64 6.58 -0.05 -14.92
N SER A 65 5.93 0.41 -16.00
CA SER A 65 4.48 0.29 -16.18
C SER A 65 4.05 -1.17 -16.12
N LYS A 66 4.72 -2.05 -16.86
CA LYS A 66 4.41 -3.50 -16.80
C LYS A 66 4.67 -4.08 -15.42
N SER A 67 5.74 -3.65 -14.74
CA SER A 67 6.05 -4.10 -13.39
C SER A 67 4.96 -3.69 -12.39
N LEU A 68 4.41 -2.48 -12.55
CA LEU A 68 3.29 -1.97 -11.77
C LEU A 68 1.98 -2.73 -12.06
N ASP A 69 1.73 -3.15 -13.30
CA ASP A 69 0.57 -3.98 -13.66
C ASP A 69 0.63 -5.38 -13.03
N ILE A 70 1.80 -6.00 -13.07
CA ILE A 70 2.05 -7.28 -12.39
C ILE A 70 1.86 -7.13 -10.87
N TYR A 71 2.39 -6.05 -10.31
CA TYR A 71 2.24 -5.75 -8.87
C TYR A 71 0.76 -5.53 -8.50
N THR A 72 0.04 -4.78 -9.32
CA THR A 72 -1.40 -4.51 -9.15
C THR A 72 -2.20 -5.80 -9.12
N THR A 73 -1.94 -6.69 -10.08
CA THR A 73 -2.58 -8.01 -10.16
C THR A 73 -2.33 -8.84 -8.89
N ALA A 74 -1.09 -8.82 -8.36
CA ALA A 74 -0.75 -9.53 -7.13
C ALA A 74 -1.43 -8.94 -5.89
N VAL A 75 -1.45 -7.61 -5.76
CA VAL A 75 -2.13 -6.92 -4.65
C VAL A 75 -3.62 -7.23 -4.65
N ILE A 76 -4.31 -7.05 -5.78
CA ILE A 76 -5.76 -7.27 -5.86
C ILE A 76 -6.10 -8.72 -5.53
N THR A 77 -5.32 -9.68 -6.03
CA THR A 77 -5.52 -11.10 -5.69
C THR A 77 -5.34 -11.36 -4.20
N HIS A 78 -4.35 -10.75 -3.55
CA HIS A 78 -4.19 -10.87 -2.11
C HIS A 78 -5.33 -10.23 -1.32
N LEU A 79 -5.87 -9.10 -1.78
CA LEU A 79 -7.02 -8.46 -1.16
C LEU A 79 -8.28 -9.34 -1.28
N LEU A 80 -8.55 -9.89 -2.46
CA LEU A 80 -9.69 -10.80 -2.69
C LEU A 80 -9.59 -12.08 -1.84
N ALA A 81 -8.37 -12.58 -1.61
CA ALA A 81 -8.14 -13.77 -0.78
C ALA A 81 -8.42 -13.55 0.72
N LEU A 82 -8.52 -12.31 1.19
CA LEU A 82 -8.83 -11.99 2.58
C LEU A 82 -10.34 -12.08 2.91
N GLY A 83 -11.21 -12.18 1.90
CA GLY A 83 -12.67 -12.28 2.07
C GLY A 83 -13.38 -10.92 2.04
N ASP A 84 -14.52 -10.81 2.73
CA ASP A 84 -15.44 -9.65 2.70
C ASP A 84 -14.83 -8.37 3.31
N ILE A 85 -13.86 -7.77 2.62
CA ILE A 85 -13.34 -6.44 2.94
C ILE A 85 -14.20 -5.40 2.24
N PRO A 86 -15.00 -4.59 2.96
CA PRO A 86 -15.62 -3.43 2.36
C PRO A 86 -14.55 -2.42 1.93
N PHE A 87 -14.33 -2.32 0.62
CA PHE A 87 -13.44 -1.34 -0.03
C PHE A 87 -13.99 0.09 -0.05
N SER A 88 -14.98 0.40 0.81
CA SER A 88 -15.55 1.74 0.85
C SER A 88 -14.48 2.75 1.27
N GLU A 89 -14.36 3.85 0.52
CA GLU A 89 -13.55 5.00 0.92
C GLU A 89 -13.93 5.41 2.33
N SER A 90 -13.00 5.30 3.28
CA SER A 90 -13.18 5.96 4.55
C SER A 90 -13.08 7.46 4.25
N GLY A 91 -14.21 8.16 4.32
CA GLY A 91 -14.29 9.62 4.31
C GLY A 91 -13.51 10.15 5.51
N SER A 92 -12.19 10.17 5.37
CA SER A 92 -11.29 10.27 6.50
C SER A 92 -10.91 11.72 6.68
N LYS A 93 -11.26 12.25 7.86
CA LYS A 93 -10.97 13.64 8.19
C LYS A 93 -9.46 13.78 8.38
N PRO A 94 -8.84 14.87 7.87
CA PRO A 94 -7.44 15.17 8.15
C PRO A 94 -7.17 15.10 9.65
N ILE A 95 -6.05 14.51 10.03
CA ILE A 95 -5.65 14.44 11.44
C ILE A 95 -4.70 15.58 11.78
N SER A 96 -4.77 16.06 13.03
CA SER A 96 -3.95 17.18 13.51
C SER A 96 -2.48 16.82 13.78
N HIS A 97 -2.07 15.56 13.61
CA HIS A 97 -0.71 15.14 13.91
C HIS A 97 0.24 15.52 12.78
N SER A 98 1.31 16.25 13.13
CA SER A 98 2.40 16.55 12.20
C SER A 98 3.26 15.32 11.93
N TRP A 99 3.90 15.27 10.76
CA TRP A 99 4.83 14.19 10.42
C TRP A 99 5.98 14.01 11.42
N PRO A 100 6.65 15.07 11.92
CA PRO A 100 7.66 14.92 12.96
C PRO A 100 7.14 14.18 14.21
N LYS A 101 5.89 14.45 14.62
CA LYS A 101 5.26 13.75 15.75
C LYS A 101 4.98 12.28 15.42
N LEU A 102 4.46 11.99 14.23
CA LEU A 102 4.16 10.62 13.80
C LEU A 102 5.44 9.78 13.67
N ILE A 103 6.51 10.37 13.14
CA ILE A 103 7.83 9.73 13.03
C ILE A 103 8.36 9.40 14.43
N ALA A 104 8.33 10.36 15.36
CA ALA A 104 8.80 10.13 16.73
C ALA A 104 8.05 8.96 17.39
N LEU A 105 6.72 8.91 17.26
CA LEU A 105 5.89 7.81 17.79
C LEU A 105 6.21 6.47 17.11
N GLY A 106 6.36 6.47 15.79
CA GLY A 106 6.66 5.26 15.02
C GLY A 106 8.06 4.70 15.28
N SER A 107 9.06 5.56 15.46
CA SER A 107 10.44 5.20 15.75
C SER A 107 10.64 4.63 17.16
N ASP A 108 9.81 5.03 18.13
CA ASP A 108 9.83 4.46 19.49
C ASP A 108 9.13 3.10 19.59
N SER A 109 8.46 2.67 18.51
CA SER A 109 7.74 1.41 18.46
C SER A 109 8.69 0.21 18.42
N LYS A 110 8.45 -0.81 19.26
CA LYS A 110 9.26 -2.05 19.29
C LYS A 110 9.12 -2.91 18.03
N PRO A 111 7.93 -3.08 17.43
CA PRO A 111 7.77 -3.88 16.22
C PRO A 111 8.43 -3.22 15.00
N VAL A 112 9.37 -3.93 14.37
CA VAL A 112 10.05 -3.47 13.14
C VAL A 112 9.09 -3.13 11.99
N HIS A 113 7.92 -3.80 11.95
CA HIS A 113 6.87 -3.52 10.98
C HIS A 113 6.29 -2.11 11.16
N THR A 114 6.14 -1.64 12.40
CA THR A 114 5.66 -0.27 12.68
C THR A 114 6.69 0.77 12.24
N ILE A 115 7.97 0.55 12.53
CA ILE A 115 9.05 1.45 12.09
C ILE A 115 9.09 1.55 10.56
N LYS A 116 9.10 0.39 9.88
CA LYS A 116 9.09 0.35 8.40
C LYS A 116 7.84 1.02 7.83
N PHE A 117 6.68 0.75 8.42
CA PHE A 117 5.42 1.32 7.95
C PHE A 117 5.36 2.83 8.16
N THR A 118 5.92 3.34 9.26
CA THR A 118 6.10 4.79 9.51
C THR A 118 6.86 5.46 8.39
N TYR A 119 8.02 4.90 8.02
CA TYR A 119 8.83 5.42 6.91
C TYR A 119 8.05 5.34 5.58
N THR A 120 7.44 4.19 5.27
CA THR A 120 6.62 4.02 4.07
C THR A 120 5.49 5.05 3.97
N CYS A 121 4.74 5.28 5.04
CA CYS A 121 3.64 6.23 5.03
C CYS A 121 4.13 7.67 4.84
N HIS A 122 5.28 8.03 5.41
CA HIS A 122 5.90 9.34 5.23
C HIS A 122 6.30 9.57 3.76
N GLU A 123 7.05 8.63 3.18
CA GLU A 123 7.52 8.77 1.79
C GLU A 123 6.36 8.77 0.78
N LEU A 124 5.38 7.87 0.94
CA LEU A 124 4.19 7.84 0.08
C LEU A 124 3.34 9.10 0.22
N TYR A 125 3.32 9.73 1.40
CA TYR A 125 2.62 11.00 1.58
C TYR A 125 3.31 12.14 0.85
N GLY A 126 4.65 12.16 0.82
CA GLY A 126 5.40 13.11 0.01
C GLY A 126 4.97 13.08 -1.47
N LEU A 127 4.67 11.89 -1.98
CA LEU A 127 4.26 11.67 -3.37
C LEU A 127 2.77 11.96 -3.63
N THR A 128 1.88 11.58 -2.72
CA THR A 128 0.42 11.55 -2.98
C THR A 128 -0.39 12.53 -2.12
N GLN A 129 0.21 13.10 -1.08
CA GLN A 129 -0.45 13.97 -0.08
C GLN A 129 -1.73 13.37 0.54
N ARG A 130 -1.83 12.04 0.57
CA ARG A 130 -3.02 11.32 1.04
C ARG A 130 -3.07 11.22 2.57
N GLU A 131 -4.03 11.90 3.19
CA GLU A 131 -4.23 11.88 4.65
C GLU A 131 -4.50 10.50 5.24
N GLY A 132 -5.11 9.59 4.46
CA GLY A 132 -5.31 8.20 4.85
C GLY A 132 -4.03 7.52 5.34
N LEU A 133 -2.86 7.85 4.77
CA LEU A 133 -1.57 7.30 5.21
C LEU A 133 -1.25 7.63 6.67
N LYS A 134 -1.58 8.84 7.13
CA LYS A 134 -1.35 9.25 8.52
C LYS A 134 -2.30 8.55 9.48
N ILE A 135 -3.55 8.39 9.07
CA ILE A 135 -4.59 7.73 9.86
C ILE A 135 -4.26 6.25 10.06
N THR A 136 -3.97 5.56 8.96
CA THR A 136 -3.59 4.15 8.95
C THR A 136 -2.30 3.92 9.74
N LEU A 137 -1.32 4.83 9.64
CA LEU A 137 -0.12 4.79 10.47
C LEU A 137 -0.45 4.91 11.98
N LEU A 138 -1.29 5.87 12.36
CA LEU A 138 -1.70 6.01 13.76
C LEU A 138 -2.40 4.77 14.29
N HIS A 139 -3.19 4.10 13.46
CA HIS A 139 -3.82 2.84 13.83
C HIS A 139 -2.76 1.77 14.14
N GLN A 140 -1.76 1.61 13.27
CA GLN A 140 -0.65 0.68 13.47
C GLN A 140 0.21 1.00 14.71
N ILE A 141 0.44 2.28 15.00
CA ILE A 141 1.21 2.72 16.18
C ILE A 141 0.50 2.39 17.50
N LYS A 142 -0.84 2.47 17.53
CA LYS A 142 -1.65 2.28 18.74
C LYS A 142 -1.94 0.81 19.07
N LYS A 143 -1.54 -0.11 18.22
CA LYS A 143 -1.69 -1.55 18.40
C LYS A 143 -0.69 -2.09 19.42
#